data_AF-A0A6B2SSS1-F1
#
_entry.id   AF-A0A6B2SSS1-F1
#
_cell.length_a   1.000
_cell.length_b   1.000
_cell.length_c   1.000
_cell.angle_alpha   90.00
_cell.angle_beta   90.00
_cell.angle_gamma   90.00
#
_symmetry.space_group_name_H-M   'P 1'
#
loop_
_entity.id
_entity.type
_entity.pdbx_description
1 polymer ?
#
loop_
_entity_poly.entity_id
_entity_poly.type
_entity_poly.pdbx_seq_one_letter_code
_entity_poly.pdbx_strand_id
1 'polypeptide(L)'
;DERLAQLTAAEREIHALIESRTRPTWDAVWRGLDVLCTLPEAPHAADRWTRDRWSFTAHRDRITAGEPPQPRVDDAVTAANKLATREREQARLDAQEALDDPLVMAGRRLAGEAFVGEVTEVVMAYSEAKSPRPRPLVTVRTDDHPHLGERTKVYRALGGKPQTAEFVAYAGGSEGGGTGKDTVVLRITDKMGRGKEPEPGSVPGKGDRICWTLFEHEQRGGPKLPDPEETPWTHGGPPSATAESPDPVTAEDTL
;
A
#
# COMPACT_ATOMS: atom_id res chain seq x y z
N ASP A 1 -63.01 9.00 -14.62
CA ASP A 1 -62.31 10.30 -14.68
C ASP A 1 -61.81 10.78 -13.33
N GLU A 2 -62.67 10.92 -12.31
CA GLU A 2 -62.24 11.47 -11.01
C GLU A 2 -61.20 10.62 -10.25
N ARG A 3 -61.36 9.29 -10.22
CA ARG A 3 -60.32 8.39 -9.66
C ARG A 3 -59.00 8.45 -10.43
N LEU A 4 -59.05 8.65 -11.75
CA LEU A 4 -57.85 8.76 -12.58
C LEU A 4 -57.12 10.08 -12.26
N ALA A 5 -57.86 11.18 -12.10
CA ALA A 5 -57.33 12.47 -11.69
C ALA A 5 -56.70 12.42 -10.28
N GLN A 6 -57.34 11.73 -9.33
CA GLN A 6 -56.80 11.52 -7.98
C GLN A 6 -55.50 10.71 -8.00
N LEU A 7 -55.42 9.65 -8.81
CA LEU A 7 -54.20 8.87 -8.98
C LEU A 7 -53.06 9.71 -9.57
N THR A 8 -53.31 10.48 -10.62
CA THR A 8 -52.30 11.37 -11.23
C THR A 8 -51.85 12.47 -10.26
N ALA A 9 -52.75 13.00 -9.43
CA ALA A 9 -52.38 13.97 -8.39
C ALA A 9 -51.48 13.33 -7.33
N ALA A 10 -51.84 12.16 -6.82
CA ALA A 10 -51.05 11.41 -5.85
C ALA A 10 -49.66 11.04 -6.42
N GLU A 11 -49.58 10.62 -7.68
CA GLU A 11 -48.32 10.33 -8.36
C GLU A 11 -47.40 11.55 -8.40
N ARG A 12 -47.94 12.72 -8.76
CA ARG A 12 -47.19 13.98 -8.79
C ARG A 12 -46.71 14.40 -7.40
N GLU A 13 -47.55 14.25 -6.38
CA GLU A 13 -47.17 14.53 -4.99
C GLU A 13 -46.06 13.60 -4.50
N ILE A 14 -46.15 12.30 -4.82
CA ILE A 14 -45.10 11.33 -4.49
C ILE A 14 -43.81 11.67 -5.23
N HIS A 15 -43.86 11.98 -6.52
CA HIS A 15 -42.68 12.37 -7.29
C HIS A 15 -42.01 13.63 -6.73
N ALA A 16 -42.80 14.67 -6.43
CA ALA A 16 -42.31 15.90 -5.82
C ALA A 16 -41.71 15.65 -4.43
N LEU A 17 -42.33 14.77 -3.63
CA LEU A 17 -41.80 14.39 -2.33
C LEU A 17 -40.47 13.66 -2.48
N ILE A 18 -40.38 12.65 -3.34
CA ILE A 18 -39.13 11.91 -3.59
C ILE A 18 -38.04 12.86 -4.07
N GLU A 19 -38.32 13.69 -5.08
CA GLU A 19 -37.37 14.67 -5.60
C GLU A 19 -36.89 15.62 -4.51
N SER A 20 -37.79 16.14 -3.66
CA SER A 20 -37.40 17.03 -2.55
C SER A 20 -36.45 16.38 -1.54
N ARG A 21 -36.47 15.04 -1.41
CA ARG A 21 -35.62 14.28 -0.50
C ARG A 21 -34.34 13.78 -1.16
N THR A 22 -34.36 13.45 -2.44
CA THR A 22 -33.21 12.86 -3.15
C THR A 22 -32.37 13.89 -3.88
N ARG A 23 -32.97 14.96 -4.41
CA ARG A 23 -32.28 15.99 -5.21
C ARG A 23 -31.12 16.66 -4.46
N PRO A 24 -31.25 17.06 -3.18
CA PRO A 24 -30.13 17.70 -2.48
C PRO A 24 -28.90 16.80 -2.36
N THR A 25 -29.10 15.51 -2.08
CA THR A 25 -28.02 14.51 -2.01
C THR A 25 -27.41 14.27 -3.39
N TRP A 26 -28.24 14.12 -4.43
CA TRP A 26 -27.78 13.98 -5.81
C TRP A 26 -26.90 15.15 -6.25
N ASP A 27 -27.36 16.38 -6.03
CA ASP A 27 -26.59 17.58 -6.39
C ASP A 27 -25.31 17.70 -5.53
N ALA A 28 -25.34 17.25 -4.27
CA ALA A 28 -24.14 17.21 -3.43
C ALA A 28 -23.10 16.19 -3.94
N VAL A 29 -23.53 15.03 -4.42
CA VAL A 29 -22.64 14.02 -5.03
C VAL A 29 -21.96 14.59 -6.27
N TRP A 30 -22.71 15.23 -7.17
CA TRP A 30 -22.12 15.83 -8.38
C TRP A 30 -21.18 16.99 -8.06
N ARG A 31 -21.54 17.88 -7.12
CA ARG A 31 -20.59 18.89 -6.64
C ARG A 31 -19.33 18.28 -6.05
N GLY A 32 -19.47 17.18 -5.31
CA GLY A 32 -18.32 16.43 -4.77
C GLY A 32 -17.44 15.89 -5.89
N LEU A 33 -18.03 15.28 -6.92
CA LEU A 33 -17.31 14.78 -8.08
C LEU A 33 -16.60 15.91 -8.84
N ASP A 34 -17.29 17.03 -9.08
CA ASP A 34 -16.71 18.20 -9.74
C ASP A 34 -15.48 18.70 -8.99
N VAL A 35 -15.53 18.76 -7.65
CA VAL A 35 -14.39 19.12 -6.80
C VAL A 35 -13.27 18.08 -6.90
N LEU A 36 -13.58 16.78 -6.82
CA LEU A 36 -12.60 15.71 -6.95
C LEU A 36 -11.88 15.75 -8.30
N CYS A 37 -12.59 16.08 -9.39
CA CYS A 37 -12.02 16.24 -10.71
C CYS A 37 -11.08 17.45 -10.85
N THR A 38 -11.05 18.37 -9.88
CA THR A 38 -10.07 19.47 -9.84
C THR A 38 -8.75 19.09 -9.16
N LEU A 39 -8.71 17.96 -8.46
CA LEU A 39 -7.49 17.53 -7.77
C LEU A 39 -6.43 17.08 -8.79
N PRO A 40 -5.15 17.37 -8.52
CA PRO A 40 -4.07 16.86 -9.34
C PRO A 40 -4.06 15.32 -9.26
N GLU A 41 -3.60 14.70 -10.35
CA GLU A 41 -3.39 13.27 -10.37
C GLU A 41 -2.35 12.86 -9.31
N ALA A 42 -2.64 11.79 -8.58
CA ALA A 42 -1.77 11.27 -7.54
C ALA A 42 -0.42 10.80 -8.15
N PRO A 43 0.73 11.10 -7.53
CA PRO A 43 2.04 10.76 -8.06
C PRO A 43 2.22 9.29 -8.50
N HIS A 44 1.62 8.33 -7.77
CA HIS A 44 1.73 6.91 -8.12
C HIS A 44 0.63 6.39 -9.06
N ALA A 45 -0.32 7.22 -9.51
CA ALA A 45 -1.40 6.78 -10.40
C ALA A 45 -0.89 6.24 -11.74
N ALA A 46 0.03 6.96 -12.39
CA ALA A 46 0.64 6.53 -13.66
C ALA A 46 1.40 5.19 -13.53
N ASP A 47 2.05 4.99 -12.39
CA ASP A 47 2.80 3.77 -12.06
C ASP A 47 1.87 2.57 -11.81
N ARG A 48 0.70 2.79 -11.19
CA ARG A 48 -0.36 1.78 -11.03
C ARG A 48 -0.95 1.41 -12.38
N TRP A 49 -1.33 2.41 -13.18
CA TRP A 49 -1.85 2.21 -14.54
C TRP A 49 -0.89 1.42 -15.44
N THR A 50 0.41 1.72 -15.38
CA THR A 50 1.43 0.98 -16.14
C THR A 50 1.48 -0.50 -15.75
N ARG A 51 1.34 -0.82 -14.45
CA ARG A 51 1.29 -2.20 -13.98
C ARG A 51 0.01 -2.92 -14.37
N ASP A 52 -1.13 -2.25 -14.34
CA ASP A 52 -2.40 -2.82 -14.81
C ASP A 52 -2.30 -3.19 -16.29
N ARG A 53 -1.70 -2.33 -17.10
CA ARG A 53 -1.41 -2.62 -18.50
C ARG A 53 -0.50 -3.83 -18.67
N TRP A 54 0.54 -3.97 -17.84
CA TRP A 54 1.41 -5.15 -17.87
C TRP A 54 0.67 -6.42 -17.44
N SER A 55 -0.14 -6.35 -16.39
CA SER A 55 -0.98 -7.47 -15.92
C SER A 55 -1.93 -7.95 -17.01
N PHE A 56 -2.63 -7.01 -17.65
CA PHE A 56 -3.51 -7.29 -18.79
C PHE A 56 -2.74 -7.91 -19.97
N THR A 57 -1.60 -7.30 -20.34
CA THR A 57 -0.78 -7.77 -21.46
C THR A 57 -0.25 -9.18 -21.21
N ALA A 58 0.27 -9.45 -20.01
CA ALA A 58 0.73 -10.78 -19.63
C ALA A 58 -0.42 -11.80 -19.65
N HIS A 59 -1.63 -11.40 -19.24
CA HIS A 59 -2.79 -12.27 -19.32
C HIS A 59 -3.19 -12.60 -20.76
N ARG A 60 -3.22 -11.60 -21.64
CA ARG A 60 -3.48 -11.79 -23.08
C ARG A 60 -2.44 -12.70 -23.72
N ASP A 61 -1.16 -12.49 -23.42
CA ASP A 61 -0.06 -13.25 -24.01
C ASP A 61 -0.12 -14.73 -23.60
N ARG A 62 -0.50 -14.99 -22.33
CA ARG A 62 -0.77 -16.33 -21.81
C ARG A 62 -1.85 -17.07 -22.61
N ILE A 63 -2.98 -16.40 -22.86
CA ILE A 63 -4.09 -16.96 -23.65
C ILE A 63 -3.64 -17.22 -25.08
N THR A 64 -2.90 -16.28 -25.68
CA THR A 64 -2.41 -16.40 -27.07
C THR A 64 -1.42 -17.55 -27.22
N ALA A 65 -0.63 -17.83 -26.18
CA ALA A 65 0.30 -18.96 -26.14
C ALA A 65 -0.40 -20.33 -26.04
N GLY A 66 -1.74 -20.36 -25.90
CA GLY A 66 -2.50 -21.60 -25.76
C GLY A 66 -2.36 -22.24 -24.39
N GLU A 67 -1.98 -21.48 -23.36
CA GLU A 67 -2.03 -21.99 -22.00
C GLU A 67 -3.48 -22.35 -21.64
N PRO A 68 -3.69 -23.40 -20.81
CA PRO A 68 -5.02 -23.80 -20.39
C PRO A 68 -5.81 -22.62 -19.80
N PRO A 69 -7.13 -22.55 -20.05
CA PRO A 69 -7.97 -21.53 -19.43
C PRO A 69 -7.91 -21.64 -17.90
N GLN A 70 -8.21 -20.53 -17.23
CA GLN A 70 -8.23 -20.51 -15.77
C GLN A 70 -9.22 -21.57 -15.26
N PRO A 71 -8.78 -22.47 -14.36
CA PRO A 71 -9.65 -23.51 -13.83
C PRO A 71 -10.78 -22.89 -13.00
N ARG A 72 -11.93 -23.58 -12.95
CA ARG A 72 -13.09 -23.16 -12.15
C ARG A 72 -12.77 -23.14 -10.66
N VAL A 73 -11.94 -24.09 -10.21
CA VAL A 73 -11.42 -24.19 -8.86
C VAL A 73 -9.90 -24.20 -8.94
N ASP A 74 -9.26 -23.24 -8.29
CA ASP A 74 -7.81 -23.21 -8.19
C ASP A 74 -7.33 -24.30 -7.22
N ASP A 75 -6.22 -24.96 -7.54
CA ASP A 75 -5.51 -25.79 -6.55
C ASP A 75 -4.98 -24.91 -5.41
N ALA A 76 -4.61 -25.53 -4.29
CA ALA A 76 -4.21 -24.81 -3.09
C ALA A 76 -3.00 -23.88 -3.31
N VAL A 77 -2.01 -24.30 -4.11
CA VAL A 77 -0.80 -23.50 -4.38
C VAL A 77 -1.15 -22.33 -5.32
N THR A 78 -1.94 -22.56 -6.36
CA THR A 78 -2.42 -21.50 -7.24
C THR A 78 -3.28 -20.48 -6.48
N ALA A 79 -4.21 -20.94 -5.65
CA ALA A 79 -5.06 -20.09 -4.83
C ALA A 79 -4.23 -19.25 -3.85
N ALA A 80 -3.25 -19.86 -3.17
CA ALA A 80 -2.35 -19.18 -2.25
C ALA A 80 -1.46 -18.15 -2.98
N ASN A 81 -0.94 -18.45 -4.17
CA ASN A 81 -0.18 -17.49 -4.97
C ASN A 81 -1.03 -16.28 -5.40
N LYS A 82 -2.29 -16.51 -5.81
CA LYS A 82 -3.22 -15.43 -6.15
C LYS A 82 -3.56 -14.58 -4.94
N LEU A 83 -3.81 -15.20 -3.78
CA LEU A 83 -4.05 -14.48 -2.52
C LEU A 83 -2.85 -13.64 -2.12
N ALA A 84 -1.65 -14.23 -2.07
CA ALA A 84 -0.41 -13.53 -1.73
C ALA A 84 -0.11 -12.37 -2.69
N THR A 85 -0.50 -12.49 -3.96
CA THR A 85 -0.40 -11.40 -4.94
C THR A 85 -1.38 -10.28 -4.62
N ARG A 86 -2.65 -10.60 -4.33
CA ARG A 86 -3.66 -9.60 -3.96
C ARG A 86 -3.31 -8.87 -2.67
N GLU A 87 -2.82 -9.59 -1.65
CA GLU A 87 -2.37 -8.99 -0.39
C GLU A 87 -1.22 -8.01 -0.62
N ARG A 88 -0.25 -8.38 -1.46
CA ARG A 88 0.87 -7.51 -1.84
C ARG A 88 0.42 -6.26 -2.57
N GLU A 89 -0.48 -6.41 -3.54
CA GLU A 89 -1.01 -5.26 -4.28
C GLU A 89 -1.92 -4.38 -3.41
N GLN A 90 -2.67 -4.95 -2.45
CA GLN A 90 -3.44 -4.17 -1.48
C GLN A 90 -2.54 -3.39 -0.53
N ALA A 91 -1.51 -4.02 0.05
CA ALA A 91 -0.58 -3.33 0.94
C ALA A 91 0.17 -2.18 0.22
N ARG A 92 0.48 -2.41 -1.05
CA ARG A 92 1.10 -1.40 -1.91
C ARG A 92 0.14 -0.27 -2.28
N LEU A 93 -1.11 -0.65 -2.59
CA LEU A 93 -2.33 0.12 -2.43
C LEU A 93 -2.25 1.20 -1.35
N ASP A 94 -2.41 0.70 -0.14
CA ASP A 94 -2.55 1.47 1.09
C ASP A 94 -1.31 2.34 1.36
N ALA A 95 -0.12 1.83 1.05
CA ALA A 95 1.12 2.57 1.22
C ALA A 95 1.21 3.76 0.25
N GLN A 96 0.87 3.57 -1.02
CA GLN A 96 0.91 4.62 -2.04
C GLN A 96 -0.14 5.69 -1.78
N GLU A 97 -1.36 5.31 -1.39
CA GLU A 97 -2.40 6.28 -1.00
C GLU A 97 -1.96 7.14 0.19
N ALA A 98 -1.31 6.55 1.19
CA ALA A 98 -0.76 7.31 2.31
C ALA A 98 0.35 8.27 1.85
N LEU A 99 1.21 7.87 0.91
CA LEU A 99 2.29 8.72 0.41
C LEU A 99 1.78 9.85 -0.50
N ASP A 100 0.68 9.63 -1.22
CA ASP A 100 0.10 10.56 -2.17
C ASP A 100 -0.86 11.57 -1.52
N ASP A 101 -1.57 11.17 -0.45
CA ASP A 101 -2.56 12.01 0.24
C ASP A 101 -2.12 12.38 1.68
N PRO A 102 -1.86 13.67 1.96
CA PRO A 102 -1.53 14.15 3.31
C PRO A 102 -2.55 13.81 4.40
N LEU A 103 -3.85 13.72 4.07
CA LEU A 103 -4.90 13.37 5.03
C LEU A 103 -4.86 11.88 5.40
N VAL A 104 -4.59 11.01 4.42
CA VAL A 104 -4.36 9.58 4.67
C VAL A 104 -3.10 9.41 5.52
N MET A 105 -2.01 10.11 5.20
CA MET A 105 -0.79 10.11 6.03
C MET A 105 -1.04 10.63 7.45
N ALA A 106 -1.87 11.67 7.62
CA ALA A 106 -2.23 12.19 8.93
C ALA A 106 -2.93 11.13 9.80
N GLY A 107 -3.82 10.33 9.20
CA GLY A 107 -4.43 9.17 9.88
C GLY A 107 -3.38 8.16 10.35
N ARG A 108 -2.41 7.81 9.48
CA ARG A 108 -1.29 6.92 9.82
C ARG A 108 -0.41 7.48 10.95
N ARG A 109 -0.17 8.80 10.97
CA ARG A 109 0.58 9.47 12.04
C ARG A 109 -0.14 9.39 13.38
N LEU A 110 -1.44 9.66 13.40
CA LEU A 110 -2.27 9.56 14.61
C LEU A 110 -2.35 8.12 15.14
N ALA A 111 -2.31 7.12 14.26
CA ALA A 111 -2.25 5.71 14.62
C ALA A 111 -0.87 5.25 15.11
N GLY A 112 0.15 6.11 15.08
CA GLY A 112 1.53 5.76 15.43
C GLY A 112 2.26 4.94 14.36
N GLU A 113 1.72 4.84 13.14
CA GLU A 113 2.26 4.07 12.02
C GLU A 113 3.16 4.92 11.09
N ALA A 114 3.23 6.22 11.33
CA ALA A 114 4.11 7.16 10.67
C ALA A 114 4.44 8.33 11.61
N PHE A 115 5.48 9.08 11.29
CA PHE A 115 5.82 10.32 12.00
C PHE A 115 6.56 11.30 11.10
N VAL A 116 6.42 12.58 11.37
CA VAL A 116 7.15 13.67 10.73
C VAL A 116 8.04 14.33 11.76
N GLY A 117 9.32 14.48 11.45
CA GLY A 117 10.25 15.15 12.35
C GLY A 117 11.35 15.91 11.63
N GLU A 118 11.97 16.80 12.37
CA GLU A 118 13.13 17.60 11.95
C GLU A 118 14.42 16.89 12.35
N VAL A 119 15.36 16.76 11.41
CA VAL A 119 16.68 16.21 11.69
C VAL A 119 17.51 17.22 12.48
N THR A 120 17.85 16.90 13.71
CA THR A 120 18.65 17.79 14.59
C THR A 120 20.13 17.50 14.51
N GLU A 121 20.51 16.26 14.21
CA GLU A 121 21.89 15.80 14.17
C GLU A 121 22.05 14.62 13.21
N VAL A 122 23.21 14.54 12.57
CA VAL A 122 23.60 13.43 11.70
C VAL A 122 25.03 13.06 12.04
N VAL A 123 25.24 11.83 12.50
CA VAL A 123 26.56 11.28 12.84
C VAL A 123 26.87 10.16 11.87
N MET A 124 27.94 10.30 11.10
CA MET A 124 28.42 9.22 10.25
C MET A 124 28.93 8.05 11.12
N ALA A 125 28.37 6.87 10.91
CA ALA A 125 28.88 5.62 11.45
C ALA A 125 29.02 4.58 10.33
N TYR A 126 29.68 3.46 10.63
CA TYR A 126 29.99 2.42 9.66
C TYR A 126 29.69 1.04 10.24
N SER A 127 29.34 0.08 9.39
CA SER A 127 29.13 -1.30 9.81
C SER A 127 30.44 -1.98 10.22
N GLU A 128 30.36 -2.83 11.24
CA GLU A 128 31.45 -3.71 11.66
C GLU A 128 31.58 -4.90 10.69
N ALA A 129 32.34 -4.70 9.61
CA ALA A 129 32.61 -5.73 8.60
C ALA A 129 34.00 -5.53 8.00
N LYS A 130 34.55 -6.58 7.36
CA LYS A 130 35.84 -6.51 6.63
C LYS A 130 35.89 -5.36 5.61
N SER A 131 34.74 -5.01 5.03
CA SER A 131 34.55 -3.81 4.22
C SER A 131 33.44 -2.96 4.86
N PRO A 132 33.78 -1.91 5.62
CA PRO A 132 32.80 -1.09 6.31
C PRO A 132 31.86 -0.37 5.34
N ARG A 133 30.55 -0.50 5.57
CA ARG A 133 29.49 0.19 4.83
C ARG A 133 28.96 1.37 5.65
N PRO A 134 28.60 2.51 5.03
CA PRO A 134 27.97 3.63 5.74
C PRO A 134 26.70 3.20 6.49
N ARG A 135 26.57 3.66 7.73
CA ARG A 135 25.45 3.45 8.67
C ARG A 135 25.18 4.72 9.47
N PRO A 136 24.92 5.87 8.83
CA PRO A 136 24.75 7.13 9.54
C PRO A 136 23.58 7.05 10.52
N LEU A 137 23.79 7.63 11.69
CA LEU A 137 22.79 7.85 12.72
C LEU A 137 22.19 9.24 12.52
N VAL A 138 20.87 9.30 12.45
CA VAL A 138 20.10 10.52 12.26
C VAL A 138 19.22 10.70 13.49
N THR A 139 19.41 11.81 14.19
CA THR A 139 18.59 12.20 15.33
C THR A 139 17.45 13.08 14.82
N VAL A 140 16.23 12.69 15.10
CA VAL A 140 15.00 13.31 14.58
C VAL A 140 14.14 13.76 15.75
N ARG A 141 13.81 15.06 15.80
CA ARG A 141 12.85 15.61 16.75
C ARG A 141 11.44 15.57 16.14
N THR A 142 10.46 15.02 16.85
CA THR A 142 9.09 14.79 16.38
C THR A 142 8.08 15.07 17.49
N ASP A 143 6.93 15.61 17.13
CA ASP A 143 5.77 15.78 18.03
C ASP A 143 4.80 14.58 17.94
N ASP A 144 4.99 13.72 16.94
CA ASP A 144 4.21 12.49 16.78
C ASP A 144 4.67 11.39 17.76
N HIS A 145 3.79 10.41 18.00
CA HIS A 145 4.02 9.31 18.95
C HIS A 145 4.09 7.95 18.21
N PRO A 146 5.16 7.68 17.44
CA PRO A 146 5.25 6.46 16.65
C PRO A 146 5.44 5.21 17.52
N HIS A 147 4.88 4.08 17.08
CA HIS A 147 4.99 2.78 17.75
C HIS A 147 6.33 2.11 17.44
N LEU A 148 7.44 2.72 17.89
CA LEU A 148 8.79 2.21 17.68
C LEU A 148 9.16 1.21 18.78
N GLY A 149 9.59 0.02 18.36
CA GLY A 149 10.21 -1.01 19.18
C GLY A 149 11.68 -1.21 18.81
N GLU A 150 12.37 -2.06 19.56
CA GLU A 150 13.78 -2.37 19.28
C GLU A 150 13.95 -2.89 17.86
N ARG A 151 14.86 -2.29 17.08
CA ARG A 151 15.16 -2.65 15.69
C ARG A 151 13.96 -2.54 14.73
N THR A 152 12.90 -1.82 15.10
CA THR A 152 11.79 -1.51 14.18
C THR A 152 12.34 -0.78 12.96
N LYS A 153 11.97 -1.25 11.77
CA LYS A 153 12.31 -0.58 10.52
C LYS A 153 11.36 0.57 10.28
N VAL A 154 11.92 1.64 9.74
CA VAL A 154 11.17 2.80 9.27
C VAL A 154 11.65 3.15 7.87
N TYR A 155 10.78 3.76 7.09
CA TYR A 155 10.99 4.01 5.68
C TYR A 155 10.72 5.48 5.36
N ARG A 156 11.52 6.07 4.48
CA ARG A 156 11.24 7.39 3.89
C ARG A 156 11.29 7.30 2.38
N ALA A 157 10.55 8.18 1.71
CA ALA A 157 10.63 8.31 0.26
C ALA A 157 11.90 9.07 -0.13
N LEU A 158 12.76 8.44 -0.93
CA LEU A 158 13.98 9.03 -1.49
C LEU A 158 13.96 8.87 -3.02
N GLY A 159 13.70 9.97 -3.74
CA GLY A 159 13.63 9.95 -5.21
C GLY A 159 12.63 8.93 -5.75
N GLY A 160 11.46 8.81 -5.10
CA GLY A 160 10.41 7.84 -5.46
C GLY A 160 10.68 6.39 -5.04
N LYS A 161 11.73 6.12 -4.26
CA LYS A 161 12.04 4.77 -3.76
C LYS A 161 12.09 4.76 -2.22
N PRO A 162 11.67 3.68 -1.56
CA PRO A 162 11.84 3.56 -0.13
C PRO A 162 13.34 3.48 0.22
N GLN A 163 13.75 4.30 1.18
CA GLN A 163 15.00 4.14 1.92
C GLN A 163 14.68 3.66 3.34
N THR A 164 15.38 2.63 3.76
CA THR A 164 15.22 1.96 5.05
C THR A 164 16.14 2.59 6.10
N ALA A 165 15.59 2.80 7.29
CA ALA A 165 16.33 3.02 8.51
C ALA A 165 15.82 2.10 9.63
N GLU A 166 16.64 1.90 10.65
CA GLU A 166 16.30 1.12 11.84
C GLU A 166 16.28 2.02 13.05
N PHE A 167 15.25 1.87 13.90
CA PHE A 167 15.21 2.51 15.20
C PHE A 167 16.33 1.99 16.09
N VAL A 168 17.08 2.93 16.69
CA VAL A 168 18.17 2.64 17.62
C VAL A 168 17.72 2.88 19.05
N ALA A 169 17.25 4.09 19.35
CA ALA A 169 16.81 4.50 20.68
C ALA A 169 16.05 5.83 20.63
N TYR A 170 15.34 6.14 21.71
CA TYR A 170 14.95 7.52 22.01
C TYR A 170 16.13 8.25 22.68
N ALA A 171 16.44 9.47 22.24
CA ALA A 171 17.50 10.26 22.85
C ALA A 171 17.03 10.77 24.22
N GLY A 172 17.66 10.29 25.31
CA GLY A 172 17.33 10.69 26.69
C GLY A 172 16.82 9.56 27.61
N GLY A 173 16.81 8.30 27.16
CA GLY A 173 16.38 7.16 27.97
C GLY A 173 17.46 6.53 28.85
N SER A 174 17.80 7.17 29.98
CA SER A 174 18.36 6.51 31.17
C SER A 174 17.92 7.29 32.41
N GLU A 175 17.01 6.69 33.18
CA GLU A 175 16.53 7.11 34.50
C GLU A 175 16.21 8.61 34.72
N GLY A 176 14.93 8.97 34.52
CA GLY A 176 14.39 10.20 35.10
C GLY A 176 13.33 10.88 34.26
N GLY A 177 12.08 10.40 34.36
CA GLY A 177 10.81 11.17 34.34
C GLY A 177 10.52 12.28 33.30
N GLY A 178 11.37 12.52 32.31
CA GLY A 178 11.15 13.52 31.26
C GLY A 178 10.59 12.89 29.99
N THR A 179 9.81 13.65 29.24
CA THR A 179 9.22 13.31 27.93
C THR A 179 10.29 13.19 26.81
N GLY A 180 11.39 12.46 27.05
CA GLY A 180 12.44 12.20 26.05
C GLY A 180 11.99 11.35 24.85
N LYS A 181 10.68 11.12 24.68
CA LYS A 181 10.08 10.41 23.55
C LYS A 181 10.01 11.25 22.27
N ASP A 182 10.29 12.55 22.38
CA ASP A 182 10.17 13.50 21.27
C ASP A 182 11.40 13.47 20.34
N THR A 183 12.45 12.71 20.70
CA THR A 183 13.68 12.61 19.89
C THR A 183 14.03 11.16 19.61
N VAL A 184 14.04 10.80 18.33
CA VAL A 184 14.24 9.45 17.80
C VAL A 184 15.59 9.35 17.12
N VAL A 185 16.38 8.34 17.44
CA VAL A 185 17.65 8.04 16.74
C VAL A 185 17.41 6.90 15.76
N LEU A 186 17.65 7.17 14.47
CA LEU A 186 17.48 6.23 13.37
C LEU A 186 18.84 5.93 12.72
N ARG A 187 19.07 4.68 12.33
CA ARG A 187 20.23 4.26 11.55
C ARG A 187 19.83 3.98 10.11
N ILE A 188 20.32 4.75 9.14
CA ILE A 188 20.06 4.47 7.72
C ILE A 188 20.87 3.24 7.28
N THR A 189 20.23 2.31 6.57
CA THR A 189 20.84 1.01 6.23
C THR A 189 21.06 0.80 4.73
N ASP A 190 20.29 1.45 3.86
CA ASP A 190 20.35 1.28 2.41
C ASP A 190 20.30 2.60 1.61
N LYS A 191 20.30 2.49 0.28
CA LYS A 191 20.18 3.60 -0.70
C LYS A 191 21.18 4.76 -0.54
N MET A 192 22.39 4.47 -0.07
CA MET A 192 23.50 5.43 0.06
C MET A 192 24.61 5.24 -1.00
N GLY A 193 24.29 4.57 -2.11
CA GLY A 193 25.29 4.18 -3.11
C GLY A 193 26.12 2.96 -2.71
N ARG A 194 27.12 2.63 -3.54
CA ARG A 194 28.01 1.46 -3.36
C ARG A 194 29.36 1.80 -2.71
N GLY A 195 29.65 3.09 -2.53
CA GLY A 195 30.92 3.60 -2.01
C GLY A 195 31.03 3.62 -0.49
N LYS A 196 32.18 4.09 -0.01
CA LYS A 196 32.44 4.38 1.42
C LYS A 196 31.87 5.74 1.83
N GLU A 197 31.72 6.65 0.89
CA GLU A 197 31.02 7.91 1.07
C GLU A 197 29.61 7.77 0.51
N PRO A 198 28.57 8.18 1.25
CA PRO A 198 27.20 8.20 0.74
C PRO A 198 27.07 9.10 -0.49
N GLU A 199 26.22 8.69 -1.43
CA GLU A 199 25.87 9.54 -2.58
C GLU A 199 25.21 10.85 -2.10
N PRO A 200 25.48 12.00 -2.75
CA PRO A 200 24.87 13.28 -2.38
C PRO A 200 23.34 13.19 -2.33
N GLY A 201 22.73 13.72 -1.27
CA GLY A 201 21.27 13.67 -1.03
C GLY A 201 20.73 12.35 -0.48
N SER A 202 21.55 11.29 -0.38
CA SER A 202 21.11 9.99 0.17
C SER A 202 20.99 9.96 1.69
N VAL A 203 21.70 10.85 2.38
CA VAL A 203 21.63 11.04 3.83
C VAL A 203 21.03 12.43 4.07
N PRO A 204 20.02 12.56 4.94
CA PRO A 204 19.44 13.87 5.22
C PRO A 204 20.43 14.79 5.92
N GLY A 205 20.25 16.09 5.75
CA GLY A 205 20.97 17.14 6.44
C GLY A 205 20.27 17.58 7.71
N LYS A 206 20.99 18.31 8.57
CA LYS A 206 20.41 18.98 9.73
C LYS A 206 19.42 20.06 9.27
N GLY A 207 18.24 20.09 9.89
CA GLY A 207 17.12 20.97 9.56
C GLY A 207 16.13 20.36 8.57
N ASP A 208 16.45 19.22 7.94
CA ASP A 208 15.52 18.55 7.03
C ASP A 208 14.29 18.05 7.79
N ARG A 209 13.11 18.34 7.25
CA ARG A 209 11.84 17.82 7.77
C ARG A 209 11.40 16.61 6.95
N ILE A 210 11.32 15.45 7.57
CA ILE A 210 11.15 14.16 6.89
C ILE A 210 9.96 13.42 7.46
N CYS A 211 9.15 12.85 6.57
CA CYS A 211 8.14 11.86 6.92
C CYS A 211 8.74 10.46 6.89
N TRP A 212 8.63 9.76 8.01
CA TRP A 212 8.99 8.36 8.18
C TRP A 212 7.73 7.52 8.35
N THR A 213 7.70 6.35 7.74
CA THR A 213 6.61 5.37 7.86
C THR A 213 7.12 4.10 8.51
N LEU A 214 6.28 3.42 9.30
CA LEU A 214 6.59 2.10 9.87
C LEU A 214 6.16 0.97 8.94
N PHE A 215 5.40 1.28 7.88
CA PHE A 215 5.04 0.37 6.80
C PHE A 215 5.99 0.50 5.60
N GLU A 216 6.23 -0.62 4.93
CA GLU A 216 7.01 -0.68 3.69
C GLU A 216 6.24 -0.02 2.54
N HIS A 217 6.94 0.72 1.67
CA HIS A 217 6.32 1.30 0.46
C HIS A 217 6.14 0.26 -0.65
N GLU A 218 6.93 -0.81 -0.59
CA GLU A 218 6.82 -1.97 -1.48
C GLU A 218 7.00 -3.23 -0.63
N GLN A 219 5.90 -3.98 -0.44
CA GLN A 219 5.95 -5.20 0.35
C GLN A 219 6.76 -6.28 -0.38
N ARG A 220 7.72 -6.87 0.32
CA ARG A 220 8.45 -8.03 -0.21
C ARG A 220 7.54 -9.24 -0.35
N GLY A 221 7.75 -10.01 -1.41
CA GLY A 221 7.08 -11.30 -1.60
C GLY A 221 7.37 -12.24 -0.44
N GLY A 222 6.36 -13.04 -0.08
CA GLY A 222 6.49 -14.12 0.89
C GLY A 222 7.44 -15.22 0.43
N PRO A 223 7.70 -16.23 1.28
CA PRO A 223 8.51 -17.38 0.91
C PRO A 223 7.94 -18.10 -0.31
N LYS A 224 8.80 -18.77 -1.08
CA LYS A 224 8.35 -19.63 -2.19
C LYS A 224 7.42 -20.70 -1.61
N LEU A 225 6.24 -20.83 -2.19
CA LEU A 225 5.33 -21.93 -1.90
C LEU A 225 5.92 -23.26 -2.40
N PRO A 226 5.54 -24.41 -1.80
CA PRO A 226 5.93 -25.72 -2.29
C PRO A 226 5.43 -25.93 -3.72
N ASP A 227 6.04 -26.87 -4.43
CA ASP A 227 5.52 -27.30 -5.72
C ASP A 227 4.17 -28.03 -5.50
N PRO A 228 3.20 -28.02 -6.45
CA PRO A 228 1.85 -28.53 -6.22
C PRO A 228 1.81 -29.98 -5.71
N GLU A 229 2.72 -30.83 -6.17
CA GLU A 229 2.86 -32.23 -5.75
C GLU A 229 3.28 -32.39 -4.29
N GLU A 230 3.85 -31.36 -3.69
CA GLU A 230 4.31 -31.31 -2.29
C GLU A 230 3.30 -30.58 -1.38
N THR A 231 2.10 -30.28 -1.87
CA THR A 231 1.05 -29.61 -1.08
C THR A 231 0.72 -30.41 0.18
N PRO A 232 0.79 -29.80 1.39
CA PRO A 232 0.48 -30.50 2.63
C PRO A 232 -0.96 -31.03 2.68
N TRP A 233 -1.16 -32.20 3.29
CA TRP A 233 -2.49 -32.81 3.47
C TRP A 233 -3.49 -31.89 4.19
N THR A 234 -3.00 -31.00 5.05
CA THR A 234 -3.80 -29.99 5.76
C THR A 234 -4.43 -28.94 4.84
N HIS A 235 -3.96 -28.83 3.60
CA HIS A 235 -4.43 -27.88 2.59
C HIS A 235 -4.96 -28.58 1.34
N GLY A 236 -5.35 -29.86 1.45
CA GLY A 236 -5.89 -30.66 0.36
C GLY A 236 -4.97 -31.77 -0.14
N GLY A 237 -3.72 -31.82 0.30
CA GLY A 237 -2.73 -32.80 -0.15
C GLY A 237 -2.30 -32.57 -1.61
N PRO A 238 -1.44 -33.44 -2.16
CA PRO A 238 -1.10 -33.39 -3.57
C PRO A 238 -2.38 -33.45 -4.43
N PRO A 239 -2.49 -32.63 -5.49
CA PRO A 239 -3.69 -32.61 -6.31
C PRO A 239 -3.96 -33.99 -6.93
N SER A 240 -5.25 -34.37 -6.98
CA SER A 240 -5.68 -35.55 -7.72
C SER A 240 -5.29 -35.40 -9.20
N ALA A 241 -4.65 -36.42 -9.78
CA ALA A 241 -4.28 -36.44 -11.20
C ALA A 241 -5.49 -36.49 -12.17
N THR A 242 -6.72 -36.51 -11.63
CA THR A 242 -7.93 -36.54 -12.44
C THR A 242 -8.32 -35.11 -12.81
N ALA A 243 -8.07 -34.71 -14.06
CA ALA A 243 -8.53 -33.43 -14.57
C ALA A 243 -10.06 -33.35 -14.50
N GLU A 244 -10.58 -32.22 -13.98
CA GLU A 244 -12.01 -31.92 -14.03
C GLU A 244 -12.42 -31.85 -15.52
N SER A 245 -13.52 -32.51 -15.88
CA SER A 245 -14.00 -32.47 -17.27
C SER A 245 -14.49 -31.06 -17.58
N PRO A 246 -14.17 -30.49 -18.75
CA PRO A 246 -14.68 -29.18 -19.13
C PRO A 246 -16.21 -29.19 -19.11
N ASP A 247 -16.80 -28.07 -18.67
CA ASP A 247 -18.25 -27.92 -18.73
C ASP A 247 -18.73 -28.09 -20.17
N PRO A 248 -19.88 -28.76 -20.39
CA PRO A 248 -20.43 -28.89 -21.73
C PRO A 248 -20.77 -27.51 -22.28
N VAL A 249 -20.44 -27.28 -23.55
CA VAL A 249 -20.75 -26.03 -24.26
C VAL A 249 -22.24 -25.73 -24.13
N THR A 250 -22.58 -24.55 -23.63
CA THR A 250 -23.96 -24.09 -23.51
C THR A 250 -24.39 -23.34 -24.76
N ALA A 251 -25.70 -23.17 -24.96
CA ALA A 251 -26.22 -22.41 -26.11
C ALA A 251 -25.73 -20.94 -26.12
N GLU A 252 -25.37 -20.39 -24.95
CA GLU A 252 -24.88 -19.03 -24.78
C GLU A 252 -23.44 -18.85 -25.29
N ASP A 253 -22.65 -19.93 -25.39
CA ASP A 253 -21.25 -19.91 -25.84
C ASP A 253 -21.07 -19.91 -27.36
N THR A 254 -22.17 -19.95 -28.13
CA THR A 254 -22.16 -20.03 -29.61
C THR A 254 -22.70 -18.79 -30.32
N LEU A 255 -22.90 -17.70 -29.58
CA LEU A 255 -23.34 -16.38 -30.09
C LEU A 255 -22.15 -15.51 -30.52
#